data_AF-A0A9W6FMQ1-F1
#
_entry.id   AF-A0A9W6FMQ1-F1
#
_cell.length_a   1.000
_cell.length_b   1.000
_cell.length_c   1.000
_cell.angle_alpha   90.00
_cell.angle_beta   90.00
_cell.angle_gamma   90.00
#
_symmetry.space_group_name_H-M   'P 1'
#
loop_
_entity.id
_entity.type
_entity.pdbx_description
1 polymer ?
#
loop_
_entity_poly.entity_id
_entity_poly.type
_entity_poly.pdbx_seq_one_letter_code
_entity_poly.pdbx_strand_id
1 'polypeptide(L)' 'MNLTDIVTRASAVRLPQSRIAELSGLHKSTVERTLNGKTDPLHKTLERMEKAVVQEELRLRDYLVGLHGTPGADHDAAA' A
#
# COMPACT_ATOMS: atom_id res chain seq x y z
N MET A 1 -14.20 2.46 -4.68
CA MET A 1 -12.76 2.12 -4.59
C MET A 1 -12.23 1.95 -6.00
N ASN A 2 -11.18 2.68 -6.37
CA ASN A 2 -10.69 2.74 -7.75
C ASN A 2 -9.29 2.11 -7.86
N LEU A 3 -9.06 1.36 -8.93
CA LEU A 3 -7.76 0.79 -9.27
C LEU A 3 -6.67 1.87 -9.38
N THR A 4 -7.00 3.05 -9.92
CA THR A 4 -6.06 4.17 -10.05
C THR A 4 -5.52 4.63 -8.70
N ASP A 5 -6.37 4.65 -7.66
CA ASP A 5 -5.96 5.06 -6.32
C ASP A 5 -4.98 4.03 -5.72
N ILE A 6 -5.25 2.74 -5.90
CA ILE A 6 -4.38 1.64 -5.46
C ILE A 6 -3.01 1.74 -6.13
N VAL A 7 -2.96 1.97 -7.44
CA VAL A 7 -1.70 2.11 -8.20
C VAL A 7 -0.90 3.32 -7.71
N THR A 8 -1.58 4.45 -7.50
CA THR A 8 -0.96 5.70 -7.05
C THR A 8 -0.32 5.53 -5.68
N ARG A 9 -1.06 4.94 -4.74
CA ARG A 9 -0.58 4.71 -3.37
C ARG A 9 0.51 3.67 -3.30
N ALA A 10 0.35 2.54 -4.00
CA ALA A 10 1.40 1.53 -4.09
C ALA A 10 2.72 2.12 -4.64
N SER A 11 2.62 3.04 -5.61
CA SER A 11 3.79 3.73 -6.16
C SER A 11 4.43 4.69 -5.14
N ALA A 12 3.61 5.42 -4.37
CA ALA A 12 4.08 6.35 -3.34
C ALA A 12 4.91 5.65 -2.25
N VAL A 13 4.50 4.44 -1.84
CA VAL A 13 5.27 3.61 -0.89
C VAL A 13 6.28 2.66 -1.56
N ARG A 14 6.49 2.79 -2.88
CA ARG A 14 7.38 1.93 -3.68
C ARG A 14 7.13 0.43 -3.48
N LEU A 15 5.87 0.04 -3.32
CA LEU A 15 5.45 -1.35 -3.07
C LEU A 15 5.46 -2.15 -4.39
N PRO A 16 6.36 -3.13 -4.57
CA PRO A 16 6.44 -3.89 -5.81
C PRO A 16 5.25 -4.83 -5.98
N GLN A 17 4.87 -5.11 -7.22
CA GLN A 17 3.71 -5.97 -7.55
C GLN A 17 3.81 -7.38 -6.95
N SER A 18 5.02 -7.95 -6.86
CA SER A 18 5.25 -9.23 -6.19
C SER A 18 4.85 -9.20 -4.72
N ARG A 19 5.17 -8.10 -4.03
CA ARG A 19 4.81 -7.93 -2.62
C ARG A 19 3.33 -7.68 -2.44
N ILE A 20 2.67 -6.98 -3.36
CA ILE A 20 1.21 -6.86 -3.39
C ILE A 20 0.57 -8.25 -3.49
N ALA A 21 1.09 -9.12 -4.37
CA ALA A 21 0.58 -10.49 -4.52
C ALA A 21 0.72 -11.30 -3.22
N GLU A 22 1.89 -11.25 -2.58
CA GLU A 22 2.13 -11.90 -1.29
C GLU A 22 1.17 -11.41 -0.19
N LEU A 23 1.08 -10.10 0.01
CA LEU A 23 0.27 -9.48 1.07
C LEU A 23 -1.24 -9.65 0.84
N SER A 24 -1.68 -9.54 -0.42
CA SER A 24 -3.10 -9.71 -0.76
C SER A 24 -3.51 -11.19 -0.80
N GLY A 25 -2.55 -12.12 -0.86
CA GLY A 25 -2.76 -13.55 -1.10
C GLY A 25 -3.35 -13.85 -2.49
N LEU A 26 -3.14 -12.94 -3.44
CA LEU A 26 -3.56 -13.10 -4.84
C LEU A 26 -2.42 -13.72 -5.64
N HIS A 27 -2.77 -14.44 -6.71
CA HIS A 27 -1.74 -14.94 -7.62
C HIS A 27 -1.05 -13.77 -8.34
N LYS A 28 0.27 -13.89 -8.56
CA LYS A 28 1.08 -12.84 -9.19
C LYS A 28 0.51 -12.38 -10.53
N SER A 29 0.06 -13.32 -11.37
CA SER A 29 -0.54 -12.99 -12.67
C SER A 29 -1.87 -12.26 -12.56
N THR A 30 -2.64 -12.47 -11.49
CA THR A 30 -3.88 -11.72 -11.24
C THR A 30 -3.54 -10.26 -10.94
N VAL A 31 -2.59 -10.02 -10.03
CA VAL A 31 -2.12 -8.67 -9.69
C VAL A 31 -1.57 -7.96 -10.91
N GLU A 32 -0.69 -8.60 -11.69
CA GLU A 32 -0.10 -8.02 -12.89
C GLU A 32 -1.16 -7.66 -13.95
N ARG A 33 -2.13 -8.56 -14.21
CA ARG A 33 -3.20 -8.28 -15.18
C ARG A 33 -4.12 -7.15 -14.72
N THR A 34 -4.46 -7.13 -13.43
CA THR A 34 -5.28 -6.08 -12.83
C THR A 34 -4.59 -4.72 -12.89
N LEU A 35 -3.34 -4.62 -12.41
CA LEU A 35 -2.61 -3.35 -12.38
C LEU A 35 -2.32 -2.79 -13.78
N ASN A 36 -2.12 -3.67 -14.77
CA ASN A 36 -1.91 -3.26 -16.16
C ASN A 36 -3.22 -3.00 -16.93
N GLY A 37 -4.39 -3.04 -16.28
CA GLY A 37 -5.68 -2.81 -16.93
C GLY A 37 -6.07 -3.87 -17.97
N LYS A 38 -5.41 -5.04 -17.97
CA LYS A 38 -5.68 -6.14 -18.92
C LYS A 38 -6.94 -6.94 -18.59
N THR A 39 -7.57 -6.64 -17.46
CA THR A 39 -8.78 -7.29 -16.95
C THR A 39 -9.57 -6.31 -16.11
N ASP A 40 -10.90 -6.37 -16.19
CA ASP A 40 -11.77 -5.73 -15.22
C ASP A 40 -11.73 -6.50 -13.89
N PRO A 41 -11.19 -5.91 -12.81
CA PRO A 41 -11.02 -6.61 -11.55
C PRO A 41 -12.34 -6.69 -10.78
N LEU A 42 -12.63 -7.87 -10.24
CA LEU A 42 -13.73 -8.03 -9.28
C LEU A 42 -13.51 -7.14 -8.06
N HIS A 43 -14.61 -6.68 -7.46
CA HIS A 43 -14.57 -5.86 -6.24
C HIS A 43 -13.71 -6.48 -5.14
N LYS A 44 -13.86 -7.79 -4.90
CA LYS A 44 -13.07 -8.55 -3.93
C LYS A 44 -11.56 -8.56 -4.23
N THR A 45 -11.18 -8.51 -5.51
CA THR A 45 -9.76 -8.40 -5.91
C THR A 45 -9.22 -7.04 -5.52
N LEU A 46 -9.96 -5.97 -5.82
CA LEU A 46 -9.59 -4.61 -5.43
C LEU A 46 -9.47 -4.49 -3.91
N GLU A 47 -10.43 -5.00 -3.14
CA GLU A 47 -10.39 -5.02 -1.66
C GLU A 47 -9.14 -5.67 -1.10
N ARG A 48 -8.72 -6.79 -1.67
CA ARG A 48 -7.52 -7.51 -1.21
C ARG A 48 -6.24 -6.75 -1.55
N MET A 49 -6.18 -6.13 -2.72
CA MET A 49 -5.03 -5.31 -3.13
C MET A 49 -4.93 -4.04 -2.28
N GLU A 50 -6.04 -3.38 -2.00
CA GLU A 50 -6.11 -2.23 -1.10
C GLU A 50 -5.62 -2.58 0.31
N LYS A 51 -6.10 -3.69 0.88
CA LYS A 51 -5.64 -4.15 2.21
C LYS A 51 -4.12 -4.35 2.24
N ALA A 52 -3.54 -4.88 1.17
CA ALA A 52 -2.09 -5.04 1.04
C ALA A 52 -1.36 -3.69 1.02
N VAL A 53 -1.88 -2.69 0.30
CA VAL A 53 -1.30 -1.34 0.26
C VAL A 53 -1.39 -0.68 1.63
N VAL A 54 -2.57 -0.71 2.27
CA VAL A 54 -2.78 -0.16 3.62
C VAL A 54 -1.82 -0.80 4.62
N GLN A 55 -1.65 -2.13 4.57
CA GLN A 55 -0.72 -2.82 5.47
C GLN A 55 0.72 -2.32 5.31
N GLU A 56 1.18 -2.08 4.07
CA GLU A 56 2.52 -1.55 3.84
C GLU A 56 2.65 -0.09 4.28
N GLU A 57 1.64 0.74 4.04
CA GLU A 57 1.61 2.13 4.52
C GLU A 57 1.71 2.20 6.05
N LEU A 58 0.97 1.34 6.75
CA LEU A 58 1.05 1.22 8.21
C LEU A 58 2.45 0.77 8.65
N ARG A 59 3.02 -0.24 7.98
CA ARG A 59 4.38 -0.72 8.27
C ARG A 59 5.41 0.39 8.08
N LEU A 60 5.31 1.16 7.01
CA LEU A 60 6.23 2.25 6.71
C LEU A 60 6.07 3.41 7.70
N ARG A 61 4.83 3.77 8.03
CA ARG A 61 4.53 4.76 9.08
C ARG A 61 5.17 4.33 10.39
N ASP A 62 4.93 3.12 10.84
CA ASP A 62 5.43 2.62 12.13
C ASP A 62 6.96 2.57 12.15
N TYR A 63 7.58 2.20 11.02
CA TYR A 63 9.03 2.27 10.85
C TYR A 63 9.57 3.70 10.96
N LEU A 64 8.96 4.66 10.26
CA LEU A 64 9.38 6.06 10.29
C LEU A 64 9.18 6.70 11.68
N VAL A 65 8.06 6.39 12.33
CA VAL A 65 7.79 6.81 13.71
C VAL A 65 8.81 6.20 14.68
N GLY A 66 9.18 4.94 14.51
CA GLY A 66 10.22 4.31 15.33
C GLY A 66 11.60 4.93 15.14
N LEU A 67 11.90 5.44 13.93
CA LEU A 67 13.20 6.04 13.61
C LEU A 67 13.30 7.51 14.00
N HIS A 68 12.20 8.27 13.88
CA HIS A 68 12.20 9.73 14.02
C HIS A 68 11.31 10.24 15.16
N GLY A 69 10.63 9.35 15.88
CA GLY A 69 9.57 9.74 16.81
C GLY A 69 8.28 10.12 16.09
N THR A 70 7.26 10.49 16.87
CA THR A 70 5.99 10.97 16.31
C THR A 70 6.13 12.41 15.82
N PRO A 71 5.67 12.73 14.60
CA PRO A 71 5.65 14.11 14.10
C PRO A 71 4.94 15.03 15.09
N GLY A 72 5.65 16.04 15.61
CA GLY A 72 5.13 17.01 16.59
C GLY A 72 5.65 16.86 18.01
N ALA A 73 6.27 15.73 18.38
CA ALA A 73 6.86 15.57 19.73
C ALA A 73 8.05 16.53 19.97
N ASP A 74 8.78 16.89 18.91
CA ASP A 74 9.96 17.74 19.00
C ASP A 74 9.62 19.24 19.02
N HIS A 75 8.41 19.62 18.57
CA HIS A 75 8.00 21.03 18.49
C HIS A 75 7.49 21.60 19.82
N ASP A 76 7.00 20.75 20.74
CA ASP A 76 6.49 21.15 22.05
C ASP A 76 7.58 21.20 23.14
N ALA A 77 8.80 20.73 22.87
CA ALA A 77 9.91 20.75 23.84
C ALA A 77 10.64 22.11 23.91
N ALA A 78 10.21 23.12 23.14
CA ALA A 78 10.88 24.42 23.00
C ALA A 78 9.96 25.63 23.26
N ALA A 79 8.91 25.48 24.08
CA ALA A 79 8.01 26.56 24.51
C ALA A 79 8.06 26.77 26.03
#